data_AF-A0A5K1EXW2-F1
#
_entry.id   AF-A0A5K1EXW2-F1
#
_cell.length_a   1.000
_cell.length_b   1.000
_cell.length_c   1.000
_cell.angle_alpha   90.00
_cell.angle_beta   90.00
_cell.angle_gamma   90.00
#
_symmetry.space_group_name_H-M   'P 1'
#
loop_
_entity.id
_entity.type
_entity.pdbx_description
1 polymer ?
#
loop_
_entity_poly.entity_id
_entity_poly.type
_entity_poly.pdbx_seq_one_letter_code
_entity_poly.pdbx_strand_id
1 'polypeptide(L)'
;LSRNIGLWLKLRLKCRVRSLLLELGVSKNLPMKMYCDNKAATYIANNLVFHERTKHIEVDCHYIRDLVQGGIISFIHVSSEDQAADILTKALPIGDFLRCCNKLSMIDIYAPA
;
A
#
# COMPACT_ATOMS: atom_id res chain seq x y z
N LEU A 1 -20.99 -2.28 -2.85
CA LEU A 1 -20.53 -2.75 -1.53
C LEU A 1 -19.27 -3.63 -1.58
N SER A 2 -19.15 -4.65 -2.45
CA SER A 2 -17.99 -5.57 -2.42
C SER A 2 -16.65 -4.98 -2.92
N ARG A 3 -16.68 -3.96 -3.78
CA ARG A 3 -15.46 -3.36 -4.37
C ARG A 3 -14.62 -2.54 -3.38
N ASN A 4 -15.23 -1.91 -2.38
CA ASN A 4 -14.55 -0.97 -1.49
C ASN A 4 -13.88 -1.65 -0.28
N ILE A 5 -14.44 -2.76 0.22
CA ILE A 5 -13.86 -3.49 1.35
C ILE A 5 -12.45 -4.02 1.03
N GLY A 6 -12.26 -4.61 -0.16
CA GLY A 6 -10.93 -5.07 -0.59
C GLY A 6 -9.92 -3.95 -0.78
N LEU A 7 -10.39 -2.74 -1.10
CA LEU A 7 -9.60 -1.53 -1.23
C LEU A 7 -9.07 -1.05 0.14
N TRP A 8 -9.93 -1.02 1.16
CA TRP A 8 -9.55 -0.67 2.53
C TRP A 8 -8.58 -1.68 3.13
N LEU A 9 -8.79 -2.98 2.89
CA LEU A 9 -7.85 -4.02 3.33
C LEU A 9 -6.44 -3.78 2.78
N LYS A 10 -6.34 -3.41 1.50
CA LYS A 10 -5.06 -3.11 0.84
C LYS A 10 -4.39 -1.86 1.40
N LEU A 11 -5.14 -0.79 1.64
CA LEU A 11 -4.61 0.45 2.23
C LEU A 11 -4.14 0.21 3.69
N ARG A 12 -4.92 -0.54 4.46
CA ARG A 12 -4.58 -0.91 5.84
C ARG A 12 -3.31 -1.76 5.88
N LEU A 13 -3.16 -2.74 4.99
CA LEU A 13 -1.96 -3.56 4.89
C LEU A 13 -0.72 -2.69 4.58
N LYS A 14 -0.83 -1.74 3.64
CA LYS A 14 0.25 -0.81 3.31
C LYS A 14 0.65 0.06 4.51
N CYS A 15 -0.31 0.52 5.31
CA CYS A 15 -0.01 1.26 6.54
C CYS A 15 0.68 0.38 7.59
N ARG A 16 0.32 -0.90 7.71
CA ARG A 16 1.00 -1.83 8.62
C ARG A 16 2.46 -2.07 8.24
N VAL A 17 2.77 -2.18 6.95
CA VAL A 17 4.17 -2.30 6.47
C VAL A 17 4.99 -1.09 6.91
N ARG A 18 4.42 0.12 6.87
CA ARG A 18 5.08 1.30 7.40
C ARG A 18 5.39 1.16 8.89
N SER A 19 4.44 0.75 9.72
CA SER A 19 4.66 0.59 11.17
C SER A 19 5.79 -0.41 11.43
N LEU A 20 5.78 -1.53 10.71
CA LEU A 20 6.86 -2.52 10.79
C LEU A 20 8.22 -1.93 10.38
N LEU A 21 8.27 -1.15 9.30
CA LEU A 21 9.51 -0.47 8.89
C LEU A 21 10.03 0.49 9.96
N LEU A 22 9.15 1.21 10.64
CA LEU A 22 9.52 2.09 11.75
C LEU A 22 10.04 1.30 12.97
N GLU A 23 9.39 0.18 13.31
CA GLU A 23 9.84 -0.73 14.38
C GLU A 23 11.22 -1.35 14.07
N LEU A 24 11.49 -1.63 12.79
CA LEU A 24 12.79 -2.08 12.31
C LEU A 24 13.85 -0.96 12.22
N GLY A 25 13.53 0.26 12.68
CA GLY A 25 14.46 1.39 12.70
C GLY A 25 14.68 2.07 11.34
N VAL A 26 13.86 1.77 10.33
CA VAL A 26 13.96 2.39 9.01
C VAL A 26 13.34 3.79 9.06
N SER A 27 14.16 4.81 9.25
CA SER A 27 13.72 6.20 9.17
C SER A 27 13.38 6.56 7.72
N LYS A 28 12.26 7.27 7.53
CA LYS A 28 11.78 7.70 6.21
C LYS A 28 11.32 9.14 6.28
N ASN A 29 11.61 9.89 5.23
CA ASN A 29 11.11 11.26 5.06
C ASN A 29 9.57 11.25 5.02
N LEU A 30 8.98 12.19 5.75
CA LEU A 30 7.54 12.43 5.75
C LEU A 30 7.16 13.45 4.65
N PRO A 31 6.02 13.28 3.95
CA PRO A 31 5.14 12.11 4.00
C PRO A 31 5.74 10.89 3.29
N MET A 32 5.52 9.69 3.84
CA MET A 32 5.89 8.45 3.16
C MET A 32 4.95 8.20 1.98
N LYS A 33 5.55 8.09 0.79
CA LYS A 33 4.82 7.83 -0.46
C LYS A 33 4.36 6.38 -0.52
N MET A 34 3.04 6.19 -0.51
CA MET A 34 2.36 4.92 -0.67
C MET A 34 1.87 4.78 -2.11
N TYR A 35 2.46 3.86 -2.87
CA TYR A 35 2.08 3.63 -4.28
C TYR A 35 0.88 2.69 -4.39
N CYS A 36 -0.16 3.08 -5.13
CA CYS A 36 -1.41 2.34 -5.31
C CYS A 36 -1.79 2.27 -6.79
N ASP A 37 -2.12 1.06 -7.26
CA ASP A 37 -2.56 0.82 -8.63
C ASP A 37 -4.04 1.13 -8.86
N ASN A 38 -4.79 1.21 -7.77
CA ASN A 38 -6.18 1.56 -7.82
C ASN A 38 -6.38 3.07 -7.61
N LYS A 39 -6.76 3.78 -8.69
CA LYS A 39 -7.10 5.22 -8.65
C LYS A 39 -8.21 5.53 -7.64
N ALA A 40 -9.16 4.61 -7.43
CA ALA A 40 -10.18 4.78 -6.41
C ALA A 40 -9.59 4.76 -4.99
N ALA A 41 -8.53 3.98 -4.73
CA ALA A 41 -7.85 3.99 -3.43
C ALA A 41 -7.23 5.36 -3.14
N THR A 42 -6.54 5.92 -4.13
CA THR A 42 -5.93 7.25 -4.03
C THR A 42 -7.01 8.32 -3.87
N TYR A 43 -8.11 8.22 -4.63
CA TYR A 43 -9.21 9.16 -4.51
C TYR A 43 -9.90 9.06 -3.15
N ILE A 44 -10.20 7.87 -2.64
CA ILE A 44 -10.85 7.66 -1.35
C ILE A 44 -9.96 8.13 -0.18
N ALA A 45 -8.64 7.92 -0.28
CA ALA A 45 -7.71 8.40 0.74
C ALA A 45 -7.59 9.93 0.76
N ASN A 46 -7.75 10.59 -0.39
CA ASN A 46 -7.62 12.04 -0.54
C ASN A 46 -8.95 12.80 -0.44
N ASN A 47 -10.08 12.19 -0.82
CA ASN A 47 -11.42 12.77 -0.77
C ASN A 47 -12.22 12.24 0.42
N LEU A 48 -12.38 13.11 1.39
CA LEU A 48 -12.84 12.85 2.76
C LEU A 48 -14.34 12.57 2.89
N VAL A 49 -15.11 12.65 1.81
CA VAL A 49 -16.59 12.65 1.80
C VAL A 49 -17.14 11.28 1.37
N PHE A 50 -16.59 10.19 1.89
CA PHE A 50 -17.21 8.87 1.76
C PHE A 50 -17.92 8.51 3.06
N HIS A 51 -19.25 8.64 3.05
CA HIS A 51 -20.16 8.22 4.12
C HIS A 51 -20.60 6.76 3.91
N GLU A 52 -19.67 5.79 3.92
CA GLU A 52 -20.06 4.38 3.85
C GLU A 52 -20.53 3.87 5.22
N ARG A 53 -21.78 3.36 5.28
CA ARG A 53 -22.57 3.01 6.48
C ARG A 53 -22.12 1.74 7.24
N THR A 54 -20.89 1.28 7.06
CA THR A 54 -20.39 0.06 7.71
C THR A 54 -19.29 0.39 8.72
N LYS A 55 -19.55 0.15 10.01
CA LYS A 55 -18.65 0.50 11.14
C LYS A 55 -17.17 0.19 10.93
N HIS A 56 -16.82 -0.95 10.31
CA HIS A 56 -15.41 -1.33 10.09
C HIS A 56 -14.72 -0.46 9.05
N ILE A 57 -15.47 0.01 8.05
CA ILE A 57 -14.98 0.91 7.00
C ILE A 57 -14.76 2.30 7.57
N GLU A 58 -15.63 2.77 8.47
CA GLU A 58 -15.47 4.07 9.13
C GLU A 58 -14.15 4.12 9.92
N VAL A 59 -13.85 3.12 10.75
CA VAL A 59 -12.61 3.10 11.55
C VAL A 59 -11.36 3.13 10.69
N ASP A 60 -11.29 2.31 9.65
CA ASP A 60 -10.13 2.29 8.73
C ASP A 60 -10.03 3.60 7.92
N CYS A 61 -11.16 4.19 7.56
CA CYS A 61 -11.24 5.48 6.87
C CYS A 61 -10.72 6.62 7.74
N HIS A 62 -11.14 6.69 9.00
CA HIS A 62 -10.63 7.67 9.97
C HIS A 62 -9.13 7.52 10.18
N TYR A 63 -8.65 6.29 10.40
CA TYR A 63 -7.22 6.05 10.60
C TYR A 63 -6.36 6.51 9.40
N ILE A 64 -6.73 6.11 8.19
CA ILE A 64 -5.98 6.51 6.98
C ILE A 64 -6.07 8.02 6.76
N ARG A 65 -7.24 8.62 7.03
CA ARG A 65 -7.44 10.06 6.96
C ARG A 65 -6.51 10.82 7.90
N ASP A 66 -6.42 10.40 9.16
CA ASP A 66 -5.58 11.06 10.15
C ASP A 66 -4.10 10.99 9.75
N LEU A 67 -3.67 9.87 9.16
CA LEU A 67 -2.31 9.72 8.62
C LEU A 67 -2.05 10.62 7.40
N VAL A 68 -3.02 10.80 6.51
CA VAL A 68 -2.87 11.68 5.34
C VAL A 68 -2.89 13.15 5.76
N GLN A 69 -3.85 13.56 6.60
CA GLN A 69 -3.96 14.93 7.10
C GLN A 69 -2.78 15.33 7.98
N GLY A 70 -2.27 14.39 8.79
CA GLY A 70 -1.05 14.59 9.59
C GLY A 70 0.24 14.64 8.77
N GLY A 71 0.18 14.56 7.43
CA GLY A 71 1.36 14.56 6.58
C GLY A 71 2.27 13.33 6.79
N ILE A 72 1.72 12.26 7.35
CA ILE A 72 2.47 11.04 7.68
C ILE A 72 2.64 10.20 6.41
N ILE A 73 1.57 10.06 5.62
CA ILE A 73 1.57 9.31 4.36
C ILE A 73 0.96 10.13 3.23
N SER A 74 1.34 9.82 1.98
CA SER A 74 0.71 10.35 0.77
C SER A 74 0.52 9.24 -0.24
N PHE A 75 -0.61 9.24 -0.96
CA PHE A 75 -0.89 8.21 -1.96
C PHE A 75 -0.54 8.67 -3.36
N ILE A 76 0.22 7.85 -4.08
CA ILE A 76 0.60 8.09 -5.46
C ILE A 76 0.05 6.96 -6.31
N HIS A 77 -0.60 7.31 -7.42
CA HIS A 77 -1.06 6.32 -8.37
C HIS A 77 0.12 5.74 -9.17
N VAL A 78 0.13 4.42 -9.35
CA VAL A 78 1.10 3.68 -10.16
C VAL A 78 0.34 2.74 -11.11
N SER A 79 0.92 2.30 -12.22
CA SER A 79 0.28 1.26 -13.04
C SER A 79 0.23 -0.07 -12.25
N SER A 80 -0.74 -0.94 -12.53
CA SER A 80 -0.79 -2.27 -11.89
C SER A 80 0.46 -3.10 -12.19
N GLU A 81 1.02 -2.98 -13.40
CA GLU A 81 2.24 -3.68 -13.81
C GLU A 81 3.48 -3.24 -13.01
N ASP A 82 3.44 -2.01 -12.50
CA ASP A 82 4.51 -1.36 -11.75
C ASP A 82 4.39 -1.50 -10.23
N GLN A 83 3.31 -2.10 -9.73
CA GLN A 83 3.04 -2.27 -8.32
C GLN A 83 3.90 -3.40 -7.72
N ALA A 84 5.14 -3.09 -7.37
CA ALA A 84 6.08 -4.07 -6.81
C ALA A 84 5.58 -4.78 -5.53
N ALA A 85 4.63 -4.17 -4.80
CA ALA A 85 4.03 -4.76 -3.60
C ALA A 85 3.14 -5.99 -3.90
N ASP A 86 2.81 -6.24 -5.17
CA ASP A 86 2.01 -7.40 -5.55
C ASP A 86 2.71 -8.73 -5.24
N ILE A 87 4.05 -8.77 -5.25
CA ILE A 87 4.84 -9.95 -4.86
C ILE A 87 4.55 -10.43 -3.43
N LEU A 88 4.13 -9.51 -2.55
CA LEU A 88 3.85 -9.80 -1.15
C LEU A 88 2.38 -10.13 -0.88
N THR A 89 1.50 -9.94 -1.86
CA THR A 89 0.04 -9.98 -1.64
C THR A 89 -0.74 -10.82 -2.64
N LYS A 90 -0.11 -11.24 -3.75
CA LYS A 90 -0.73 -12.02 -4.82
C LYS A 90 0.17 -13.18 -5.21
N ALA A 91 -0.44 -14.27 -5.66
CA ALA A 91 0.27 -15.28 -6.45
C ALA A 91 0.48 -14.70 -7.86
N LEU A 92 1.73 -14.39 -8.21
CA LEU A 92 2.10 -13.83 -9.51
C LEU A 92 2.62 -14.91 -10.46
N PRO A 93 2.32 -14.84 -11.77
CA PRO A 93 3.04 -15.60 -12.78
C PRO A 93 4.55 -15.33 -12.71
N ILE A 94 5.37 -16.30 -13.11
CA ILE A 94 6.82 -16.21 -12.93
C ILE A 94 7.45 -14.97 -13.58
N GLY A 95 6.93 -14.52 -14.72
CA GLY A 95 7.40 -13.30 -15.39
C GLY A 95 7.15 -12.03 -14.57
N ASP A 96 5.95 -11.88 -14.00
CA ASP A 96 5.61 -10.75 -13.14
C ASP A 96 6.36 -10.79 -11.80
N PHE A 97 6.57 -12.00 -11.26
CA PHE A 97 7.38 -12.22 -10.06
C PHE A 97 8.83 -11.76 -10.28
N LEU A 98 9.49 -12.22 -11.35
CA LEU A 98 10.86 -11.82 -11.69
C LEU A 98 10.97 -10.31 -11.96
N ARG A 99 9.98 -9.72 -12.64
CA ARG A 99 9.92 -8.27 -12.84
C ARG A 99 9.88 -7.52 -11.49
N CYS A 100 9.06 -7.99 -10.54
CA CYS A 100 8.99 -7.39 -9.21
C CYS A 100 10.30 -7.57 -8.43
N CYS A 101 10.92 -8.75 -8.45
CA CYS A 101 12.22 -9.00 -7.81
C CYS A 101 13.30 -8.06 -8.33
N ASN A 102 13.41 -7.92 -9.66
CA ASN A 102 14.37 -7.01 -10.29
C ASN A 102 14.11 -5.55 -9.88
N LYS A 103 12.84 -5.13 -9.83
CA LYS A 103 12.46 -3.77 -9.41
C LYS A 103 12.76 -3.49 -7.93
N LEU A 104 12.71 -4.51 -7.09
CA LEU A 104 13.06 -4.43 -5.66
C LEU A 104 14.56 -4.64 -5.41
N SER A 105 15.36 -4.92 -6.44
CA SER A 105 16.78 -5.27 -6.31
C SER A 105 17.00 -6.42 -5.31
N MET A 106 16.11 -7.41 -5.33
CA MET A 106 16.24 -8.58 -4.47
C MET A 106 17.46 -9.41 -4.87
N ILE A 107 18.22 -9.83 -3.87
CA ILE A 107 19.36 -10.74 -4.03
C ILE A 107 18.96 -12.15 -3.59
N ASP A 108 19.42 -13.15 -4.34
CA ASP A 108 19.31 -14.54 -3.93
C ASP A 108 20.44 -14.86 -2.94
N ILE A 109 20.07 -15.06 -1.68
CA ILE A 109 21.02 -15.39 -0.61
C ILE A 109 21.58 -16.81 -0.71
N TYR A 110 21.05 -17.64 -1.62
CA TYR A 110 21.51 -19.00 -1.88
C TYR A 110 22.27 -19.13 -3.20
N ALA A 111 22.41 -18.04 -3.97
CA ALA A 111 23.17 -18.08 -5.21
C ALA A 111 24.66 -18.38 -4.92
N PRO A 112 25.30 -19.29 -5.67
CA PRO A 112 26.74 -19.51 -5.54
C PRO A 112 27.50 -18.24 -5.90
N ALA A 113 28.58 -17.97 -5.14
CA ALA A 113 29.47 -16.83 -5.32
C ALA A 113 30.26 -16.90 -6.65
#